data_AF-A0A7X0FHA1-F1
#
_entry.id   AF-A0A7X0FHA1-F1
#
_cell.length_a   1.000
_cell.length_b   1.000
_cell.length_c   1.000
_cell.angle_alpha   90.00
_cell.angle_beta   90.00
_cell.angle_gamma   90.00
#
_symmetry.space_group_name_H-M   'P 1'
#
loop_
_entity.id
_entity.type
_entity.pdbx_description
1 polymer ?
#
loop_
_entity_poly.entity_id
_entity_poly.type
_entity_poly.pdbx_seq_one_letter_code
_entity_poly.pdbx_strand_id
1 'polypeptide(L)'
;MIGTQRTGRLPGVVMHATSHEGLLVDVDGKPARLAIIDADGKVIAAGAEVAREAEAVALNNYRNTLKGQGFLRTYGRPIQNG
;
A
#
# COMPACT_ATOMS: atom_id res chain seq x y z
N MET A 1 -6.86 5.03 11.70
CA MET A 1 -6.85 6.35 12.37
C MET A 1 -7.22 7.39 11.35
N ILE A 2 -8.22 8.24 11.65
CA ILE A 2 -8.57 9.40 10.81
C ILE A 2 -7.65 10.56 11.24
N GLY A 3 -7.13 11.33 10.27
CA GLY A 3 -6.24 12.48 10.50
C GLY A 3 -4.80 12.27 10.01
N THR A 4 -4.00 13.34 10.05
CA THR A 4 -2.61 13.35 9.58
C THR A 4 -1.78 12.29 10.33
N GLN A 5 -1.28 11.30 9.59
CA GLN A 5 -0.40 10.27 10.13
C GLN A 5 1.06 10.72 9.99
N ARG A 6 1.89 10.39 10.98
CA ARG A 6 3.33 10.67 10.93
C ARG A 6 4.02 9.74 9.93
N THR A 7 4.66 10.31 8.91
CA THR A 7 5.50 9.61 7.92
C THR A 7 6.99 9.73 8.24
N GLY A 8 7.87 9.12 7.43
CA GLY A 8 9.34 9.27 7.56
C GLY A 8 9.99 8.43 8.67
N ARG A 9 9.40 7.28 9.03
CA ARG A 9 9.95 6.37 10.07
C ARG A 9 11.01 5.40 9.55
N LEU A 10 11.14 5.26 8.23
CA LEU A 10 12.06 4.34 7.59
C LEU A 10 13.22 5.16 7.00
N PRO A 11 14.42 5.12 7.60
CA PRO A 11 15.59 5.84 7.09
C PRO A 11 15.88 5.47 5.63
N GLY A 12 16.13 6.46 4.78
CA GLY A 12 16.41 6.27 3.35
C GLY A 12 15.21 5.88 2.49
N VAL A 13 14.05 5.54 3.09
CA VAL A 13 12.87 5.10 2.34
C VAL A 13 11.83 6.22 2.26
N VAL A 14 11.41 6.55 1.04
CA VAL A 14 10.36 7.54 0.79
C VAL A 14 9.22 6.89 0.02
N MET A 15 8.04 6.81 0.65
CA MET A 15 6.80 6.45 -0.02
C MET A 15 6.07 7.72 -0.42
N HIS A 16 5.63 7.80 -1.68
CA HIS A 16 4.92 8.95 -2.21
C HIS A 16 3.83 8.50 -3.19
N ALA A 17 2.80 9.32 -3.35
CA ALA A 17 1.71 9.03 -4.27
C ALA A 17 1.06 10.30 -4.79
N THR A 18 0.59 10.25 -6.03
CA THR A 18 -0.32 11.24 -6.60
C THR A 18 -1.56 10.55 -7.14
N SER A 19 -2.66 11.29 -7.33
CA SER A 19 -3.91 10.74 -7.87
C SER A 19 -3.78 10.14 -9.28
N HIS A 20 -2.66 10.38 -9.99
CA HIS A 20 -2.46 9.97 -11.37
C HIS A 20 -1.29 8.98 -11.55
N GLU A 21 -0.36 8.90 -10.59
CA GLU A 21 0.79 7.99 -10.65
C GLU A 21 0.69 6.81 -9.67
N GLY A 22 -0.19 6.92 -8.66
CA GLY A 22 -0.38 5.90 -7.63
C GLY A 22 0.76 5.83 -6.61
N LEU A 23 0.80 4.75 -5.83
CA LEU A 23 1.79 4.54 -4.78
C LEU A 23 3.16 4.11 -5.36
N LEU A 24 4.19 4.91 -5.06
CA LEU A 24 5.58 4.69 -5.43
C LEU A 24 6.49 4.73 -4.22
N VAL A 25 7.68 4.13 -4.37
CA VAL A 25 8.68 4.03 -3.30
C VAL A 25 10.06 4.26 -3.86
N ASP A 26 10.84 5.09 -3.17
CA ASP A 26 12.27 5.27 -3.41
C ASP A 26 13.07 4.79 -2.19
N VAL A 27 14.27 4.29 -2.46
CA VAL A 27 15.31 3.98 -1.46
C VAL A 27 16.56 4.76 -1.83
N ASP A 28 17.01 5.63 -0.94
CA ASP A 28 18.19 6.49 -1.12
C ASP A 28 18.14 7.26 -2.45
N GLY A 29 16.95 7.77 -2.80
CA GLY A 29 16.68 8.55 -4.01
C GLY A 29 16.59 7.74 -5.31
N LYS A 30 16.53 6.40 -5.23
CA LYS A 30 16.39 5.51 -6.40
C LYS A 30 15.07 4.74 -6.36
N PRO A 31 14.42 4.50 -7.51
CA PRO A 31 13.19 3.72 -7.56
C PRO A 31 13.35 2.33 -6.94
N ALA A 32 12.41 1.97 -6.07
CA ALA A 32 12.35 0.69 -5.38
C ALA A 32 10.99 0.00 -5.61
N ARG A 33 10.82 -1.17 -5.00
CA ARG A 33 9.61 -1.99 -5.15
C ARG A 33 9.13 -2.46 -3.78
N LEU A 34 7.81 -2.49 -3.61
CA LEU A 34 7.17 -3.14 -2.48
C LEU A 34 7.16 -4.66 -2.67
N ALA A 35 7.17 -5.39 -1.56
CA ALA A 35 7.09 -6.85 -1.53
C ALA A 35 6.15 -7.32 -0.41
N ILE A 36 5.41 -8.40 -0.67
CA ILE A 36 4.70 -9.18 0.33
C ILE A 36 5.61 -10.32 0.74
N ILE A 37 5.92 -10.40 2.03
CA ILE A 37 6.78 -11.41 2.62
C ILE A 37 5.90 -12.24 3.57
N ASP A 38 5.92 -13.56 3.43
CA ASP A 38 5.20 -14.46 4.33
C ASP A 38 5.92 -14.62 5.68
N ALA A 39 5.34 -15.41 6.58
CA ALA A 39 5.88 -15.65 7.92
C ALA A 39 7.26 -16.34 7.92
N ASP A 40 7.61 -17.05 6.84
CA ASP A 40 8.87 -17.77 6.69
C ASP A 40 9.95 -16.89 6.02
N GLY A 41 9.64 -15.63 5.70
CA GLY A 41 10.55 -14.70 5.04
C GLY A 41 10.59 -14.85 3.52
N LYS A 42 9.70 -15.65 2.92
CA LYS A 42 9.64 -15.81 1.47
C LYS A 42 8.87 -14.66 0.85
N VAL A 43 9.43 -14.08 -0.22
CA VAL A 43 8.74 -13.09 -1.05
C VAL A 43 7.65 -13.79 -1.87
N ILE A 44 6.38 -13.51 -1.56
CA ILE A 44 5.22 -14.06 -2.27
C ILE A 44 4.90 -13.26 -3.52
N ALA A 45 5.08 -11.93 -3.47
CA ALA A 45 4.89 -11.02 -4.59
C ALA A 45 5.75 -9.78 -4.40
N ALA A 46 6.21 -9.16 -5.49
CA ALA A 46 6.93 -7.90 -5.46
C ALA A 46 6.71 -7.08 -6.73
N GLY A 47 6.85 -5.75 -6.62
CA GLY A 47 6.76 -4.83 -7.76
C GLY A 47 5.50 -3.98 -7.77
N ALA A 48 5.18 -3.44 -8.96
CA ALA A 48 4.11 -2.46 -9.14
C ALA A 48 2.73 -3.01 -8.74
N GLU A 49 2.46 -4.29 -8.95
CA GLU A 49 1.18 -4.90 -8.53
C GLU A 49 0.96 -4.85 -7.02
N VAL A 50 2.02 -5.05 -6.23
CA VAL A 50 1.94 -4.95 -4.77
C VAL A 50 1.60 -3.53 -4.34
N ALA A 51 2.21 -2.53 -4.99
CA ALA A 51 1.92 -1.12 -4.71
C ALA A 51 0.47 -0.75 -5.07
N ARG A 52 0.01 -1.19 -6.25
CA ARG A 52 -1.38 -0.98 -6.70
C ARG A 52 -2.41 -1.61 -5.76
N GLU A 53 -2.18 -2.84 -5.34
CA GLU A 53 -3.11 -3.55 -4.45
C GLU A 53 -3.15 -2.87 -3.06
N ALA A 54 -1.98 -2.51 -2.51
CA ALA A 54 -1.89 -1.82 -1.22
C ALA A 54 -2.62 -0.46 -1.25
N GLU A 55 -2.41 0.32 -2.31
CA GLU A 55 -3.11 1.58 -2.52
C GLU A 55 -4.63 1.39 -2.66
N ALA A 56 -5.07 0.42 -3.47
CA ALA A 56 -6.49 0.16 -3.69
C ALA A 56 -7.21 -0.20 -2.38
N VAL A 57 -6.61 -1.05 -1.55
CA VAL A 57 -7.17 -1.41 -0.23
C VAL A 57 -7.24 -0.19 0.69
N ALA A 58 -6.15 0.59 0.77
CA ALA A 58 -6.10 1.79 1.61
C ALA A 58 -7.15 2.84 1.19
N LEU A 59 -7.25 3.13 -0.11
CA LEU A 59 -8.22 4.08 -0.66
C LEU A 59 -9.66 3.60 -0.47
N ASN A 60 -9.94 2.32 -0.67
CA ASN A 60 -11.28 1.77 -0.44
C ASN A 60 -11.66 1.81 1.05
N ASN A 61 -10.72 1.58 1.95
CA ASN A 61 -10.95 1.74 3.38
C ASN A 61 -11.27 3.20 3.76
N TYR A 62 -10.54 4.15 3.18
CA TYR A 62 -10.83 5.57 3.36
C TYR A 62 -12.22 5.94 2.81
N ARG A 63 -12.56 5.48 1.59
CA ARG A 63 -13.91 5.68 1.00
C ARG A 63 -15.01 5.06 1.86
N ASN A 64 -14.80 3.88 2.42
CA ASN A 64 -15.74 3.24 3.34
C ASN A 64 -15.92 4.07 4.60
N THR A 65 -14.84 4.67 5.13
CA THR A 65 -14.92 5.62 6.24
C THR A 65 -15.82 6.81 5.90
N LEU A 66 -15.65 7.41 4.72
CA LEU A 66 -16.48 8.51 4.24
C LEU A 66 -17.96 8.12 4.03
N LYS A 67 -18.25 6.85 3.75
CA LYS A 67 -19.60 6.30 3.62
C LYS A 67 -20.25 5.90 4.96
N GLY A 68 -19.58 6.15 6.09
CA GLY A 68 -20.05 5.70 7.41
C GLY A 68 -19.83 4.21 7.69
N GLN A 69 -19.04 3.52 6.86
CA GLN A 69 -18.71 2.10 6.94
C GLN A 69 -17.27 1.85 7.43
N GLY A 70 -16.62 2.86 8.02
CA GLY A 70 -15.21 2.80 8.42
C GLY A 70 -14.87 1.82 9.55
N PHE A 71 -15.89 1.27 10.22
CA PHE A 71 -15.73 0.20 11.23
C PHE A 71 -15.69 -1.20 10.61
N LEU A 72 -15.98 -1.34 9.32
CA LEU A 72 -15.92 -2.60 8.60
C LEU A 72 -14.53 -2.81 8.00
N ARG A 73 -14.07 -4.06 7.98
CA ARG A 73 -12.81 -4.42 7.32
C ARG A 73 -12.98 -4.30 5.80
N THR A 74 -12.03 -3.61 5.17
CA THR A 74 -11.92 -3.55 3.72
C THR A 74 -10.92 -4.59 3.26
N TYR A 75 -11.36 -5.55 2.45
CA TYR A 75 -10.52 -6.60 1.89
C TYR A 75 -10.25 -6.34 0.41
N GLY A 76 -9.00 -6.60 -0.01
CA GLY A 76 -8.67 -6.82 -1.43
C GLY A 76 -9.22 -8.16 -1.92
N ARG A 77 -9.13 -8.41 -3.24
CA ARG A 77 -9.46 -9.73 -3.81
C ARG A 77 -8.19 -10.58 -3.88
N PRO A 78 -8.27 -11.91 -3.70
CA PRO A 78 -7.14 -12.78 -4.03
C PRO A 78 -6.72 -12.57 -5.49
N ILE A 79 -5.43 -12.37 -5.74
CA ILE A 79 -4.89 -12.39 -7.10
C ILE A 79 -5.13 -13.80 -7.64
N GLN A 80 -6.01 -13.95 -8.63
CA GLN A 80 -6.17 -15.22 -9.33
C GLN A 80 -4.91 -15.45 -10.16
N ASN A 81 -4.18 -16.51 -9.88
CA ASN A 81 -3.12 -16.99 -10.77
C ASN A 81 -3.80 -17.52 -12.04
N GLY A 82 -3.69 -16.78 -13.14
CA GLY A 82 -3.99 -17.28 -14.48
C GLY A 82 -2.91 -18.20 -14.98
#